data_AF-A0A960D4D8-F1
#
_entry.id   AF-A0A960D4D8-F1
#
_cell.length_a   1.000
_cell.length_b   1.000
_cell.length_c   1.000
_cell.angle_alpha   90.00
_cell.angle_beta   90.00
_cell.angle_gamma   90.00
#
_symmetry.space_group_name_H-M   'P 1'
#
loop_
_entity.id
_entity.type
_entity.pdbx_description
1 polymer ?
#
loop_
_entity_poly.entity_id
_entity_poly.type
_entity_poly.pdbx_seq_one_letter_code
_entity_poly.pdbx_strand_id
1 'polypeptide(L)'
;RILFAMGRDGILPRKVFGHVSAKFSTPVYAILTVSAISLLAIWIDLAILASVVSFGALVAFSVVNLSVIKHYFIDMRERNVLLNLIAPAIGFLLTAWLWTSLSGTALTIGLIWLAIGFMWLLVVTRGFRRPTPVLDLEYE
;
A
#
# COMPACT_ATOMS: atom_id res chain seq x y z
N ARG A 1 -11.62 2.68 4.73
CA ARG A 1 -12.07 1.38 4.17
C ARG A 1 -10.91 0.40 3.97
N ILE A 2 -9.79 0.83 3.36
CA ILE A 2 -8.59 -0.01 3.19
C ILE A 2 -8.10 -0.61 4.53
N LEU A 3 -8.03 0.18 5.60
CA LEU A 3 -7.60 -0.30 6.93
C LEU A 3 -8.49 -1.43 7.49
N PHE A 4 -9.79 -1.36 7.22
CA PHE A 4 -10.74 -2.40 7.61
C PHE A 4 -10.56 -3.68 6.78
N ALA A 5 -10.39 -3.54 5.46
CA ALA A 5 -10.09 -4.68 4.57
C ALA A 5 -8.80 -5.39 5.01
N MET A 6 -7.73 -4.64 5.27
CA MET A 6 -6.47 -5.18 5.80
C MET A 6 -6.65 -5.89 7.16
N GLY A 7 -7.55 -5.39 8.02
CA GLY A 7 -7.92 -6.03 9.29
C GLY A 7 -8.70 -7.32 9.10
N ARG A 8 -9.69 -7.34 8.20
CA ARG A 8 -10.48 -8.52 7.82
C ARG A 8 -9.58 -9.63 7.26
N ASP A 9 -8.64 -9.25 6.41
CA ASP A 9 -7.77 -10.19 5.70
C ASP A 9 -6.59 -10.66 6.59
N GLY A 10 -6.50 -10.17 7.83
CA GLY A 10 -5.51 -10.65 8.81
C GLY A 10 -4.09 -10.11 8.63
N ILE A 11 -3.92 -9.10 7.76
CA ILE A 11 -2.67 -8.31 7.62
C ILE A 11 -2.48 -7.43 8.88
N LEU A 12 -3.59 -6.96 9.45
CA LEU A 12 -3.65 -6.26 10.73
C LEU A 12 -4.42 -7.10 11.77
N PRO A 13 -4.27 -6.84 13.08
CA PRO A 13 -4.96 -7.60 14.12
C PRO A 13 -6.48 -7.61 13.92
N ARG A 14 -7.02 -8.77 13.50
CA ARG A 14 -8.45 -8.98 13.20
C ARG A 14 -9.39 -8.47 14.30
N LYS A 15 -8.99 -8.64 15.56
CA LYS A 15 -9.79 -8.25 16.73
C LYS A 15 -10.08 -6.75 16.81
N VAL A 16 -9.20 -5.91 16.27
CA VAL A 16 -9.32 -4.44 16.34
C VAL A 16 -9.77 -3.87 15.01
N PHE A 17 -9.13 -4.26 13.92
CA PHE A 17 -9.35 -3.65 12.61
C PHE A 17 -10.34 -4.40 11.73
N GLY A 18 -10.69 -5.66 12.05
CA GLY A 18 -11.71 -6.44 11.37
C GLY A 18 -13.10 -6.37 12.03
N HIS A 19 -13.25 -5.62 13.13
CA HIS A 19 -14.51 -5.54 13.86
C HIS A 19 -15.42 -4.46 13.28
N VAL A 20 -16.64 -4.85 12.90
CA VAL A 20 -17.72 -3.94 12.47
C VAL A 20 -18.69 -3.77 13.62
N SER A 21 -19.07 -2.54 13.94
CA SER A 21 -20.08 -2.29 14.97
C SER A 21 -21.46 -2.78 14.50
N ALA A 22 -22.10 -3.66 15.28
CA ALA A 22 -23.41 -4.21 14.98
C ALA A 22 -24.54 -3.16 14.88
N LYS A 23 -24.34 -1.97 15.47
CA LYS A 23 -25.34 -0.90 15.50
C LYS A 23 -25.25 0.06 14.30
N PHE A 24 -24.03 0.27 13.78
CA PHE A 24 -23.77 1.28 12.75
C PHE A 24 -23.30 0.68 11.42
N SER A 25 -23.13 -0.64 11.34
CA SER A 25 -22.59 -1.37 10.17
C SER A 25 -21.31 -0.74 9.60
N THR A 26 -20.54 -0.05 10.45
CA THR A 26 -19.33 0.68 10.07
C THR A 26 -18.15 0.23 10.95
N PRO A 27 -16.92 0.24 10.40
CA PRO A 27 -15.73 -0.13 11.13
C PRO A 27 -15.25 1.03 12.02
N VAL A 28 -15.96 1.24 13.14
CA VAL A 28 -15.75 2.37 14.06
C VAL A 28 -14.30 2.46 14.55
N TYR A 29 -13.67 1.34 14.90
CA TYR A 29 -12.27 1.32 15.36
C TYR A 29 -11.30 1.78 14.27
N ALA A 30 -11.48 1.32 13.03
CA ALA A 30 -10.64 1.77 11.92
C ALA A 30 -10.81 3.28 11.66
N ILE A 31 -12.02 3.81 11.79
CA ILE A 31 -12.28 5.25 11.65
C ILE A 31 -11.59 6.01 12.77
N LEU A 32 -11.79 5.61 14.02
CA LEU A 32 -11.23 6.30 15.19
C LEU A 32 -9.70 6.30 15.17
N THR A 33 -9.07 5.18 14.79
CA THR A 33 -7.61 5.12 14.63
C THR A 33 -7.11 6.07 13.54
N VAL A 34 -7.77 6.10 12.37
CA VAL A 34 -7.39 7.03 11.30
C VAL A 34 -7.58 8.48 11.75
N SER A 35 -8.70 8.80 12.38
CA SER A 35 -8.97 10.15 12.90
C SER A 35 -7.92 10.59 13.93
N ALA A 36 -7.54 9.72 14.86
CA ALA A 36 -6.51 10.01 15.85
C ALA A 36 -5.14 10.27 15.20
N ILE A 37 -4.76 9.46 14.20
CA ILE A 37 -3.51 9.66 13.45
C ILE A 37 -3.57 10.96 12.65
N SER A 38 -4.70 11.27 12.01
CA SER A 38 -4.87 12.50 11.23
C SER A 38 -4.75 13.77 12.08
N LEU A 39 -5.08 13.74 13.37
CA LEU A 39 -4.86 14.87 14.28
C LEU A 39 -3.37 15.21 14.44
N LEU A 40 -2.46 14.25 14.27
CA LEU A 40 -1.02 14.51 14.31
C LEU A 40 -0.55 15.40 13.16
N ALA A 41 -1.33 15.52 12.07
CA ALA A 41 -1.01 16.38 10.94
C ALA A 41 -0.95 17.87 11.31
N ILE A 42 -1.55 18.28 12.44
CA ILE A 42 -1.50 19.67 12.94
C ILE A 42 -0.04 20.12 13.20
N TRP A 43 0.84 19.19 13.54
CA TRP A 43 2.23 19.46 13.92
C TRP A 43 3.24 19.22 12.80
N ILE A 44 2.79 18.78 11.62
CA ILE A 44 3.65 18.40 10.50
C ILE A 44 3.53 19.46 9.42
N ASP A 45 4.68 19.88 8.87
CA ASP A 45 4.70 20.80 7.75
C ASP A 45 4.03 20.21 6.50
N LEU A 46 3.22 21.02 5.82
CA LEU A 46 2.45 20.60 4.66
C LEU A 46 3.34 20.12 3.51
N ALA A 47 4.51 20.73 3.28
CA ALA A 47 5.41 20.34 2.21
C ALA A 47 6.04 18.97 2.48
N ILE A 48 6.39 18.68 3.75
CA ILE A 48 6.87 17.36 4.16
C ILE A 48 5.75 16.33 4.00
N LEU A 49 4.55 16.63 4.50
CA LEU A 49 3.41 15.72 4.41
C LEU A 49 3.06 15.37 2.95
N ALA A 50 3.00 16.38 2.07
CA ALA A 50 2.75 16.18 0.64
C ALA A 50 3.86 15.36 -0.04
N SER A 51 5.12 15.56 0.35
CA SER A 51 6.25 14.79 -0.15
C SER A 51 6.18 13.33 0.30
N VAL A 52 5.83 13.05 1.56
CA VAL A 52 5.68 11.68 2.09
C VAL A 52 4.51 10.95 1.44
N VAL A 53 3.39 11.63 1.19
CA VAL A 53 2.26 11.05 0.44
C VAL A 53 2.68 10.73 -1.01
N SER A 54 3.39 11.64 -1.66
CA SER A 54 3.93 11.44 -3.01
C SER A 54 4.90 10.25 -3.06
N PHE A 55 5.76 10.08 -2.05
CA PHE A 55 6.62 8.91 -1.91
C PHE A 55 5.82 7.61 -1.93
N GLY A 56 4.80 7.51 -1.07
CA GLY A 56 3.95 6.31 -0.99
C GLY A 56 3.25 6.00 -2.30
N ALA A 57 2.73 7.02 -2.99
CA ALA A 57 2.11 6.87 -4.31
C ALA A 57 3.13 6.39 -5.37
N LEU A 58 4.32 6.97 -5.41
CA LEU A 58 5.37 6.57 -6.35
C LEU A 58 5.83 5.13 -6.13
N VAL A 59 6.02 4.71 -4.87
CA VAL A 59 6.32 3.32 -4.54
C VAL A 59 5.20 2.40 -5.02
N ALA A 60 3.95 2.71 -4.68
CA ALA A 60 2.80 1.89 -5.05
C ALA A 60 2.66 1.77 -6.57
N PHE A 61 2.74 2.87 -7.31
CA PHE A 61 2.65 2.84 -8.78
C PHE A 61 3.84 2.12 -9.41
N SER A 62 5.06 2.30 -8.90
CA SER A 62 6.23 1.58 -9.40
C SER A 62 6.06 0.07 -9.24
N VAL A 63 5.63 -0.37 -8.04
CA VAL A 63 5.42 -1.80 -7.73
C VAL A 63 4.26 -2.38 -8.53
N VAL A 64 3.14 -1.65 -8.69
CA VAL A 64 2.00 -2.11 -9.49
C VAL A 64 2.40 -2.30 -10.96
N ASN A 65 3.06 -1.31 -11.57
CA ASN A 65 3.53 -1.44 -12.95
C ASN A 65 4.48 -2.64 -13.13
N LEU A 66 5.42 -2.82 -12.19
CA LEU A 66 6.34 -3.96 -12.22
C LEU A 66 5.62 -5.30 -12.00
N SER A 67 4.61 -5.33 -11.10
CA SER A 67 3.79 -6.51 -10.83
C SER A 67 2.95 -6.90 -12.03
N VAL A 68 2.39 -5.93 -12.77
CA VAL A 68 1.65 -6.19 -14.01
C VAL A 68 2.56 -6.82 -15.05
N ILE A 69 3.77 -6.27 -15.25
CA ILE A 69 4.75 -6.84 -16.17
C ILE A 69 5.10 -8.26 -15.75
N LYS A 70 5.47 -8.48 -14.48
CA LYS A 70 5.82 -9.83 -13.99
C LYS A 70 4.66 -10.81 -14.17
N HIS A 71 3.47 -10.46 -13.71
CA HIS A 71 2.33 -11.38 -13.69
C HIS A 71 1.79 -11.69 -15.08
N TYR A 72 1.53 -10.68 -15.91
CA TYR A 72 0.90 -10.89 -17.21
C TYR A 72 1.88 -11.31 -18.30
N PHE A 73 3.11 -10.79 -18.28
CA PHE A 73 4.10 -11.10 -19.31
C PHE A 73 4.88 -12.38 -19.00
N ILE A 74 5.30 -12.60 -17.74
CA ILE A 74 6.11 -13.76 -17.36
C ILE A 74 5.23 -14.95 -16.97
N ASP A 75 4.31 -14.77 -16.02
CA ASP A 75 3.53 -15.91 -15.48
C ASP A 75 2.43 -16.37 -16.46
N MET A 76 1.66 -15.43 -17.03
CA MET A 76 0.52 -15.76 -17.91
C MET A 76 0.87 -15.84 -19.41
N ARG A 77 2.05 -15.34 -19.83
CA ARG A 77 2.51 -15.34 -21.24
C ARG A 77 1.50 -14.74 -22.23
N GLU A 78 0.68 -13.79 -21.78
CA GLU A 78 -0.32 -13.16 -22.63
C GLU A 78 0.34 -12.32 -23.72
N ARG A 79 -0.14 -12.46 -24.96
CA ARG A 79 0.46 -11.82 -26.15
C ARG A 79 0.06 -10.35 -26.34
N ASN A 80 -0.68 -9.75 -25.42
CA ASN A 80 -1.06 -8.34 -25.49
C ASN A 80 0.09 -7.44 -25.02
N VAL A 81 1.17 -7.38 -25.82
CA VAL A 81 2.41 -6.64 -25.50
C VAL A 81 2.14 -5.14 -25.28
N LEU A 82 1.15 -4.57 -25.97
CA LEU A 82 0.78 -3.16 -25.80
C LEU A 82 0.28 -2.84 -24.38
N LEU A 83 -0.69 -3.62 -23.89
CA LEU A 83 -1.32 -3.36 -22.59
C LEU A 83 -0.52 -3.95 -21.43
N ASN A 84 0.15 -5.07 -21.65
CA ASN A 84 0.80 -5.82 -20.57
C ASN A 84 2.28 -5.46 -20.40
N LEU A 85 2.90 -4.80 -21.40
CA LEU A 85 4.30 -4.41 -21.34
C LEU A 85 4.49 -2.91 -21.62
N ILE A 86 3.98 -2.38 -22.73
CA ILE A 86 4.26 -0.98 -23.13
C ILE A 86 3.60 0.01 -22.17
N ALA A 87 2.30 -0.14 -21.90
CA ALA A 87 1.59 0.75 -20.97
C ALA A 87 2.22 0.76 -19.56
N PRO A 88 2.46 -0.39 -18.90
CA PRO A 88 3.09 -0.39 -17.58
C PRO A 88 4.56 0.02 -17.61
N ALA A 89 5.31 -0.24 -18.68
CA ALA A 89 6.68 0.24 -18.80
C ALA A 89 6.73 1.77 -18.88
N ILE A 90 5.85 2.41 -19.65
CA ILE A 90 5.75 3.87 -19.68
C ILE A 90 5.38 4.40 -18.30
N GLY A 91 4.39 3.78 -17.63
CA GLY A 91 4.02 4.15 -16.25
C GLY A 91 5.20 4.03 -15.27
N PHE A 92 5.97 2.96 -15.36
CA PHE A 92 7.18 2.77 -14.56
C PHE A 92 8.25 3.83 -14.88
N LEU A 93 8.48 4.16 -16.15
CA LEU A 93 9.44 5.20 -16.53
C LEU A 93 9.03 6.59 -16.04
N LEU A 94 7.74 6.93 -16.15
CA LEU A 94 7.22 8.21 -15.64
C LEU A 94 7.33 8.29 -14.11
N THR A 95 7.00 7.21 -13.41
CA THR A 95 7.15 7.16 -11.94
C THR A 95 8.61 7.25 -11.55
N ALA A 96 9.51 6.50 -12.21
CA ALA A 96 10.96 6.58 -12.02
C ALA A 96 11.52 7.99 -12.28
N TRP A 97 10.98 8.70 -13.27
CA TRP A 97 11.31 10.11 -13.48
C TRP A 97 10.86 10.98 -12.30
N LEU A 98 9.63 10.80 -11.82
CA LEU A 98 9.08 11.57 -10.69
C LEU A 98 9.84 11.33 -9.37
N TRP A 99 10.52 10.19 -9.20
CA TRP A 99 11.40 9.97 -8.04
C TRP A 99 12.51 11.02 -7.92
N THR A 100 12.97 11.58 -9.05
CA THR A 100 14.01 12.63 -9.04
C THR A 100 13.50 13.97 -8.54
N SER A 101 12.19 14.22 -8.62
CA SER A 101 11.54 15.43 -8.11
C SER A 101 11.27 15.38 -6.60
N LEU A 102 11.56 14.25 -5.94
CA LEU A 102 11.20 14.03 -4.55
C LEU A 102 12.31 14.50 -3.59
N SER A 103 11.91 15.13 -2.49
CA SER A 103 12.87 15.62 -1.49
C SER A 103 13.61 14.47 -0.78
N GLY A 104 14.90 14.68 -0.49
CA GLY A 104 15.73 13.68 0.22
C GLY A 104 15.22 13.34 1.62
N THR A 105 14.58 14.29 2.30
CA THR A 105 13.88 14.07 3.57
C THR A 105 12.71 13.11 3.42
N ALA A 106 11.88 13.26 2.38
CA ALA A 106 10.78 12.35 2.13
C ALA A 106 11.24 10.95 1.75
N LEU A 107 12.35 10.82 1.01
CA LEU A 107 12.98 9.53 0.73
C LEU A 107 13.39 8.82 2.03
N THR A 108 14.03 9.56 2.95
CA THR A 108 14.51 8.99 4.22
C THR A 108 13.36 8.55 5.11
N ILE A 109 12.37 9.43 5.32
CA ILE A 109 11.17 9.13 6.12
C ILE A 109 10.38 7.97 5.49
N GLY A 110 10.21 8.02 4.17
CA GLY A 110 9.52 7.01 3.40
C GLY A 110 10.19 5.64 3.49
N LEU A 111 11.52 5.58 3.40
CA LEU A 111 12.29 4.34 3.54
C LEU A 111 12.19 3.76 4.95
N ILE A 112 12.28 4.59 5.99
CA ILE A 112 12.09 4.14 7.39
C ILE A 112 10.68 3.57 7.56
N TRP A 113 9.67 4.28 7.06
CA TRP A 113 8.28 3.84 7.13
C TRP A 113 8.06 2.51 6.36
N LEU A 114 8.63 2.38 5.17
CA LEU A 114 8.58 1.16 4.37
C LEU A 114 9.28 0.00 5.08
N ALA A 115 10.44 0.24 5.70
CA ALA A 115 11.17 -0.76 6.47
C ALA A 115 10.35 -1.25 7.67
N ILE A 116 9.65 -0.35 8.37
CA ILE A 116 8.73 -0.72 9.47
C ILE A 116 7.59 -1.60 8.94
N GLY A 117 6.97 -1.21 7.83
CA GLY A 117 5.90 -2.00 7.19
C GLY A 117 6.36 -3.38 6.73
N PHE A 118 7.57 -3.47 6.17
CA PHE A 118 8.20 -4.73 5.78
C PHE A 118 8.49 -5.62 7.00
N MET A 119 9.03 -5.05 8.08
CA MET A 119 9.27 -5.78 9.33
C MET A 119 7.97 -6.32 9.93
N TRP A 120 6.91 -5.51 9.93
CA TRP A 120 5.58 -5.94 10.35
C TRP A 120 5.07 -7.13 9.52
N LEU A 121 5.21 -7.06 8.19
CA LEU A 121 4.86 -8.16 7.29
C LEU A 121 5.64 -9.43 7.61
N LEU A 122 6.94 -9.34 7.88
CA LEU A 122 7.76 -10.49 8.28
C LEU A 122 7.25 -11.13 9.58
N VAL A 123 6.87 -10.31 10.56
CA VAL A 123 6.30 -10.78 11.84
C VAL A 123 4.97 -11.49 11.61
N VAL A 124 4.06 -10.91 10.82
CA VAL A 124 2.74 -11.49 10.54
C VAL A 124 2.86 -12.79 9.73
N THR A 125 3.75 -12.83 8.74
CA THR A 125 3.99 -14.02 7.89
C THR A 125 4.89 -15.06 8.56
N ARG A 126 5.43 -14.78 9.75
CA ARG A 126 6.47 -15.57 10.45
C ARG A 126 7.64 -15.93 9.52
N GLY A 127 8.13 -14.93 8.78
CA GLY A 127 9.21 -15.10 7.80
C GLY A 127 8.79 -15.90 6.58
N PHE A 128 7.67 -15.53 5.95
CA PHE A 128 7.13 -16.19 4.74
C PHE A 128 6.74 -17.67 4.90
N ARG A 129 6.58 -18.16 6.15
CA ARG A 129 6.18 -19.55 6.44
C ARG A 129 4.67 -19.78 6.29
N ARG A 130 3.88 -18.71 6.21
CA ARG A 130 2.44 -18.76 5.91
C ARG A 130 2.20 -18.14 4.53
N PRO A 131 1.29 -18.69 3.71
CA PRO A 131 0.90 -18.04 2.47
C PRO A 131 0.44 -16.62 2.78
N THR A 132 0.84 -15.66 1.94
CA THR A 132 0.43 -14.26 2.08
C THR A 132 -1.10 -14.22 2.17
N PRO A 133 -1.69 -13.56 3.18
CA PRO A 133 -3.13 -13.48 3.29
C PRO A 133 -3.70 -12.90 1.99
N VAL A 134 -4.51 -13.69 1.31
CA VAL A 134 -5.10 -13.30 0.03
C VAL A 134 -6.23 -12.34 0.36
N LEU A 135 -6.25 -11.19 -0.32
CA LEU A 135 -7.42 -10.32 -0.31
C LEU A 135 -8.53 -11.07 -1.04
N ASP A 136 -9.46 -11.68 -0.30
CA ASP A 136 -10.71 -12.17 -0.88
C ASP A 136 -11.50 -10.94 -1.35
N LEU A 137 -11.28 -10.59 -2.61
CA LEU A 137 -12.02 -9.58 -3.38
C LEU A 137 -13.23 -10.22 -4.05
N GLU A 138 -13.78 -11.29 -3.46
CA GLU A 138 -15.05 -11.88 -3.89
C GLU A 138 -16.09 -10.76 -3.96
N TYR A 139 -16.62 -10.55 -5.15
CA TYR A 139 -17.65 -9.56 -5.46
C TYR A 139 -18.95 -9.96 -4.77
N GLU A 140 -19.29 -9.29 -3.67
CA GLU A 140 -20.68 -9.09 -3.22
C GLU A 140 -21.17 -7.68 -3.62
#